data_AF-A0A167HB11-F1
#
_entry.id   AF-A0A167HB11-F1
#
_cell.length_a   1.000
_cell.length_b   1.000
_cell.length_c   1.000
_cell.angle_alpha   90.00
_cell.angle_beta   90.00
_cell.angle_gamma   90.00
#
_symmetry.space_group_name_H-M   'P 1'
#
loop_
_entity.id
_entity.type
_entity.pdbx_description
1 polymer ?
#
loop_
_entity_poly.entity_id
_entity_poly.type
_entity_poly.pdbx_seq_one_letter_code
_entity_poly.pdbx_strand_id
1 'polypeptide(L)'
;MLLIVRLSGSWTALCTKPGYLKRVLKVILVSTTMQCSGIQAINNFGSTLYAGLGYGPADQLLFSAGWITIAPIESLIMMFIVDLLAPLFSAIALIIEAVLVKEFANSDNAGTCSEPPGKGAAVAFIFIFIAGYLFTEVATYVFIGEIFPTHLRAKGVTVALATIAANAVWVTEGTPTGNAQLEWKFNFVYAGLSIGCCALCFWFIPETKMIPLEEIAAIFGEENEIAVHEADHRLAAEVPDENSNSSIRPTVAWTIAP
;
A
#
# COMPACT_ATOMS: atom_id res chain seq x y z
N MET A 1 34.82 29.11 -5.87
CA MET A 1 33.47 29.04 -6.49
C MET A 1 33.01 27.60 -6.39
N LEU A 2 32.48 27.20 -5.23
CA LEU A 2 31.93 25.86 -4.98
C LEU A 2 30.66 25.75 -5.81
N LEU A 3 30.74 24.99 -6.90
CA LEU A 3 29.59 24.66 -7.73
C LEU A 3 28.78 23.64 -6.92
N ILE A 4 27.86 24.13 -6.10
CA ILE A 4 26.87 23.28 -5.42
C ILE A 4 26.08 22.61 -6.54
N VAL A 5 26.43 21.36 -6.85
CA VAL A 5 25.69 20.52 -7.79
C VAL A 5 24.36 20.22 -7.10
N ARG A 6 23.39 21.12 -7.28
CA ARG A 6 22.03 20.87 -6.80
C ARG A 6 21.45 19.73 -7.64
N LEU A 7 21.24 18.57 -7.01
CA LEU A 7 20.45 17.49 -7.57
C LEU A 7 19.08 18.06 -7.99
N SER A 8 18.84 18.16 -9.30
CA SER A 8 17.62 18.78 -9.79
C SER A 8 16.45 17.84 -9.58
N GLY A 9 15.54 18.17 -8.65
CA GLY A 9 14.28 17.47 -8.47
C GLY A 9 13.27 17.76 -9.58
N SER A 10 13.63 17.70 -10.86
CA SER A 10 12.73 18.06 -11.98
C SER A 10 11.76 16.93 -12.33
N TRP A 11 10.50 17.25 -12.65
CA TRP A 11 9.51 16.26 -13.11
C TRP A 11 9.94 15.61 -14.43
N THR A 12 10.55 16.38 -15.33
CA THR A 12 11.08 15.88 -16.60
C THR A 12 12.20 14.86 -16.37
N ALA A 13 13.04 15.07 -15.34
CA ALA A 13 14.10 14.13 -15.00
C ALA A 13 13.54 12.77 -14.56
N LEU A 14 12.41 12.77 -13.84
CA LEU A 14 11.72 11.56 -13.38
C LEU A 14 11.28 10.66 -14.56
N CYS A 15 10.80 11.27 -15.66
CA CYS A 15 10.33 10.56 -16.85
C CYS A 15 11.42 10.27 -17.89
N THR A 16 12.53 11.03 -17.87
CA THR A 16 13.57 10.96 -18.92
C THR A 16 14.77 10.10 -18.51
N LYS A 17 15.11 10.07 -17.21
CA LYS A 17 16.25 9.26 -16.74
C LYS A 17 15.81 7.81 -16.53
N PRO A 18 16.53 6.83 -17.12
CA PRO A 18 16.14 5.42 -17.05
C PRO A 18 16.18 4.83 -15.63
N GLY A 19 17.07 5.32 -14.75
CA GLY A 19 17.14 4.92 -13.35
C GLY A 19 15.88 5.32 -12.56
N TYR A 20 15.51 6.60 -12.64
CA TYR A 20 14.29 7.11 -12.00
C TYR A 20 13.01 6.52 -12.59
N LEU A 21 12.95 6.31 -13.92
CA LEU A 21 11.79 5.69 -14.55
C LEU A 21 11.58 4.26 -14.05
N LYS A 22 12.64 3.48 -13.86
CA LYS A 22 12.55 2.14 -13.26
C LYS A 22 12.01 2.20 -11.82
N ARG A 23 12.41 3.20 -11.01
CA ARG A 23 11.86 3.41 -9.66
C ARG A 23 10.37 3.73 -9.72
N VAL A 24 9.97 4.64 -10.61
CA VAL A 24 8.55 4.99 -10.82
C VAL A 24 7.71 3.80 -11.25
N LEU A 25 8.18 3.01 -12.21
CA LEU A 25 7.45 1.83 -12.69
C LEU A 25 7.27 0.78 -11.58
N LYS A 26 8.30 0.56 -10.74
CA LYS A 26 8.21 -0.34 -9.59
C LYS A 26 7.18 0.16 -8.56
N VAL A 27 7.14 1.47 -8.30
CA VAL A 27 6.12 2.07 -7.41
C VAL A 27 4.72 1.90 -7.97
N ILE A 28 4.53 2.15 -9.27
CA ILE A 28 3.23 1.95 -9.93
C ILE A 28 2.80 0.48 -9.79
N LEU A 29 3.72 -0.46 -9.99
CA LEU A 29 3.45 -1.90 -9.88
C LEU A 29 3.04 -2.29 -8.45
N VAL A 30 3.77 -1.86 -7.44
CA VAL A 30 3.46 -2.16 -6.02
C VAL A 30 2.12 -1.53 -5.61
N SER A 31 1.92 -0.24 -5.92
CA SER A 31 0.67 0.45 -5.62
C SER A 31 -0.52 -0.20 -6.33
N THR A 32 -0.34 -0.70 -7.55
CA THR A 32 -1.40 -1.42 -8.28
C THR A 32 -1.66 -2.79 -7.65
N THR A 33 -0.62 -3.51 -7.25
CA THR A 33 -0.73 -4.82 -6.58
C THR A 33 -1.53 -4.72 -5.29
N MET A 34 -1.27 -3.67 -4.50
CA MET A 34 -2.04 -3.36 -3.29
C MET A 34 -3.53 -3.18 -3.62
N GLN A 35 -3.87 -2.40 -4.65
CA GLN A 35 -5.27 -2.15 -5.02
C GLN A 35 -5.97 -3.36 -5.68
N CYS A 36 -5.22 -4.18 -6.41
CA CYS A 36 -5.71 -5.42 -7.04
C CYS A 36 -6.08 -6.51 -6.02
N SER A 37 -5.71 -6.35 -4.75
CA SER A 37 -6.16 -7.23 -3.66
C SER A 37 -7.68 -7.21 -3.45
N GLY A 38 -8.42 -6.23 -3.99
CA GLY A 38 -9.88 -6.16 -3.80
C GLY A 38 -10.32 -5.53 -2.48
N ILE A 39 -9.39 -5.01 -1.65
CA ILE A 39 -9.75 -4.31 -0.40
C ILE A 39 -10.74 -3.15 -0.63
N GLN A 40 -10.58 -2.40 -1.73
CA GLN A 40 -11.46 -1.27 -2.05
C GLN A 40 -12.86 -1.73 -2.43
N ALA A 41 -12.99 -2.92 -3.02
CA ALA A 41 -14.29 -3.51 -3.28
C ALA A 41 -15.00 -3.86 -1.97
N ILE A 42 -14.28 -4.44 -0.99
CA ILE A 42 -14.84 -4.74 0.33
C ILE A 42 -15.18 -3.47 1.10
N ASN A 43 -14.34 -2.44 1.03
CA ASN A 43 -14.58 -1.16 1.70
C ASN A 43 -15.85 -0.48 1.16
N ASN A 44 -15.99 -0.41 -0.18
CA ASN A 44 -17.10 0.29 -0.81
C ASN A 44 -18.41 -0.53 -0.85
N PHE A 45 -18.31 -1.85 -0.95
CA PHE A 45 -19.45 -2.75 -1.17
C PHE A 45 -19.66 -3.78 -0.05
N GLY A 46 -18.93 -3.69 1.06
CA GLY A 46 -19.04 -4.61 2.19
C GLY A 46 -20.46 -4.69 2.77
N SER A 47 -21.17 -3.56 2.85
CA SER A 47 -22.58 -3.54 3.26
C SER A 47 -23.48 -4.37 2.33
N THR A 48 -23.22 -4.34 1.02
CA THR A 48 -23.96 -5.15 0.03
C THR A 48 -23.63 -6.62 0.17
N LEU A 49 -22.37 -6.95 0.47
CA LEU A 49 -21.92 -8.32 0.72
C LEU A 49 -22.58 -8.90 1.99
N TYR A 50 -22.57 -8.15 3.09
CA TYR A 50 -23.24 -8.52 4.34
C TYR A 50 -24.77 -8.61 4.18
N ALA A 51 -25.38 -7.73 3.37
CA ALA A 51 -26.79 -7.83 3.01
C ALA A 51 -27.11 -9.13 2.26
N GLY A 52 -26.23 -9.55 1.34
CA GLY A 52 -26.35 -10.82 0.60
C GLY A 52 -26.30 -12.05 1.52
N LEU A 53 -25.60 -11.98 2.65
CA LEU A 53 -25.60 -13.03 3.69
C LEU A 53 -26.87 -13.02 4.56
N GLY A 54 -27.73 -12.02 4.40
CA GLY A 54 -28.98 -11.85 5.15
C GLY A 54 -28.82 -11.16 6.51
N TYR A 55 -27.76 -10.37 6.70
CA TYR A 55 -27.61 -9.50 7.88
C TYR A 55 -28.43 -8.21 7.74
N GLY A 56 -29.01 -7.75 8.84
CA GLY A 56 -29.79 -6.50 8.86
C GLY A 56 -28.89 -5.25 8.77
N PRO A 57 -29.45 -4.07 8.44
CA PRO A 57 -28.66 -2.84 8.26
C PRO A 57 -27.83 -2.43 9.49
N ALA A 58 -28.32 -2.72 10.70
CA ALA A 58 -27.59 -2.44 11.94
C ALA A 58 -26.32 -3.30 12.07
N ASP A 59 -26.41 -4.60 11.76
CA ASP A 59 -25.28 -5.53 11.82
C ASP A 59 -24.24 -5.19 10.75
N GLN A 60 -24.68 -4.83 9.54
CA GLN A 60 -23.79 -4.39 8.46
C GLN A 60 -22.93 -3.19 8.87
N LEU A 61 -23.54 -2.22 9.54
CA LEU A 61 -22.82 -1.04 10.05
C LEU A 61 -21.86 -1.41 11.18
N LEU A 62 -22.27 -2.32 12.08
CA LEU A 62 -21.41 -2.81 13.17
C LEU A 62 -20.19 -3.56 12.65
N PHE A 63 -20.33 -4.40 11.63
CA PHE A 63 -19.19 -5.08 11.01
C PHE A 63 -18.25 -4.09 10.32
N SER A 64 -18.79 -3.13 9.58
CA SER A 64 -18.01 -2.03 8.97
C SER A 64 -17.27 -1.20 10.02
N ALA A 65 -17.93 -0.82 11.11
CA ALA A 65 -17.30 -0.10 12.21
C ALA A 65 -16.22 -0.96 12.89
N GLY A 66 -16.52 -2.23 13.13
CA GLY A 66 -15.62 -3.18 13.79
C GLY A 66 -14.26 -3.27 13.11
N TRP A 67 -14.23 -3.52 11.81
CA TRP A 67 -12.95 -3.62 11.09
C TRP A 67 -12.21 -2.28 11.03
N ILE A 68 -12.90 -1.15 10.82
CA ILE A 68 -12.26 0.19 10.80
C ILE A 68 -11.60 0.50 12.15
N THR A 69 -12.19 0.05 13.27
CA THR A 69 -11.65 0.30 14.61
C THR A 69 -10.46 -0.60 14.92
N ILE A 70 -10.45 -1.83 14.37
CA ILE A 70 -9.40 -2.82 14.59
C ILE A 70 -8.19 -2.55 13.67
N ALA A 71 -8.40 -2.06 12.45
CA ALA A 71 -7.35 -1.83 11.46
C ALA A 71 -6.15 -1.00 11.96
N PRO A 72 -6.31 0.10 12.72
CA PRO A 72 -5.17 0.84 13.28
C PRO A 72 -4.35 0.00 14.27
N ILE A 73 -5.01 -0.83 15.09
CA ILE A 73 -4.36 -1.68 16.08
C ILE A 73 -3.56 -2.77 15.35
N GLU A 74 -4.15 -3.39 14.34
CA GLU A 74 -3.49 -4.38 13.50
C GLU A 74 -2.28 -3.76 12.79
N SER A 75 -2.42 -2.58 12.17
CA SER A 75 -1.31 -1.88 11.53
C SER A 75 -0.14 -1.57 12.48
N LEU A 76 -0.41 -1.23 13.74
CA LEU A 76 0.63 -1.03 14.76
C LEU A 76 1.36 -2.32 15.10
N ILE A 77 0.65 -3.44 15.20
CA ILE A 77 1.24 -4.76 15.44
C ILE A 77 2.06 -5.18 14.21
N MET A 78 1.51 -4.99 13.01
CA MET A 78 2.15 -5.40 11.76
C MET A 78 3.41 -4.61 11.44
N MET A 79 3.55 -3.38 11.92
CA MET A 79 4.80 -2.62 11.85
C MET A 79 6.01 -3.39 12.41
N PHE A 80 5.80 -4.27 13.40
CA PHE A 80 6.87 -5.09 14.00
C PHE A 80 7.11 -6.43 13.29
N ILE A 81 6.19 -6.86 12.41
CA ILE A 81 6.17 -8.20 11.78
C ILE A 81 6.17 -8.06 10.25
N VAL A 82 6.83 -7.03 9.72
CA VAL A 82 6.88 -6.79 8.26
C VAL A 82 7.79 -7.84 7.60
N ASP A 83 7.18 -8.89 7.05
CA ASP A 83 7.80 -9.84 6.12
C ASP A 83 6.90 -10.12 4.90
N LEU A 84 7.55 -10.26 3.73
CA LEU A 84 6.99 -10.21 2.36
C LEU A 84 6.16 -11.45 1.94
N LEU A 85 5.44 -12.10 2.85
CA LEU A 85 4.62 -13.29 2.54
C LEU A 85 3.11 -13.05 2.59
N ALA A 86 2.68 -11.85 2.96
CA ALA A 86 1.29 -11.49 3.13
C ALA A 86 0.36 -11.53 1.89
N PRO A 87 0.81 -11.22 0.66
CA PRO A 87 -0.08 -11.20 -0.50
C PRO A 87 -0.65 -12.59 -0.85
N LEU A 88 0.08 -13.65 -0.50
CA LEU A 88 -0.39 -15.03 -0.66
C LEU A 88 -1.48 -15.37 0.37
N PHE A 89 -1.32 -14.90 1.61
CA PHE A 89 -2.33 -15.08 2.65
C PHE A 89 -3.63 -14.36 2.32
N SER A 90 -3.56 -13.13 1.80
CA SER A 90 -4.75 -12.38 1.39
C SER A 90 -5.45 -13.02 0.18
N ALA A 91 -4.70 -13.51 -0.81
CA ALA A 91 -5.27 -14.23 -1.95
C ALA A 91 -5.99 -15.53 -1.53
N ILE A 92 -5.39 -16.32 -0.62
CA ILE A 92 -6.01 -17.54 -0.09
C ILE A 92 -7.28 -17.20 0.70
N ALA A 93 -7.25 -16.15 1.51
CA ALA A 93 -8.41 -15.69 2.27
C ALA A 93 -9.59 -15.30 1.36
N LEU A 94 -9.32 -14.62 0.23
CA LEU A 94 -10.36 -14.29 -0.76
C LEU A 94 -10.95 -15.51 -1.45
N ILE A 95 -10.13 -16.51 -1.79
CA ILE A 95 -10.62 -17.74 -2.43
C ILE A 95 -11.57 -18.47 -1.48
N ILE A 96 -11.19 -18.58 -0.20
CA ILE A 96 -12.01 -19.24 0.82
C ILE A 96 -13.30 -18.45 1.06
N GLU A 97 -13.21 -17.12 1.18
CA GLU A 97 -14.37 -16.25 1.33
C GLU A 97 -15.35 -16.42 0.15
N ALA A 98 -14.86 -16.41 -1.09
CA ALA A 98 -15.71 -16.57 -2.28
C ALA A 98 -16.44 -17.91 -2.31
N VAL A 99 -15.78 -18.99 -1.86
CA VAL A 99 -16.40 -20.32 -1.73
C VAL A 99 -17.47 -20.31 -0.64
N LEU A 100 -17.22 -19.67 0.51
CA LEU A 100 -18.22 -19.60 1.58
C LEU A 100 -19.42 -18.75 1.18
N VAL A 101 -19.20 -17.61 0.52
CA VAL A 101 -20.29 -16.78 -0.01
C VAL A 101 -21.12 -17.57 -1.02
N LYS A 102 -20.50 -18.35 -1.92
CA LYS A 102 -21.26 -19.25 -2.81
C LYS A 102 -22.14 -20.23 -2.03
N GLU A 103 -21.58 -20.94 -1.06
CA GLU A 103 -22.28 -21.99 -0.32
C GLU A 103 -23.38 -21.43 0.59
N PHE A 104 -23.22 -20.21 1.13
CA PHE A 104 -24.14 -19.64 2.11
C PHE A 104 -25.05 -18.51 1.59
N ALA A 105 -24.71 -17.85 0.48
CA ALA A 105 -25.54 -16.79 -0.12
C ALA A 105 -26.48 -17.32 -1.21
N ASN A 106 -26.09 -18.35 -1.97
CA ASN A 106 -26.88 -18.89 -3.09
C ASN A 106 -27.63 -20.19 -2.76
N SER A 107 -27.76 -20.54 -1.47
CA SER A 107 -28.50 -21.73 -1.12
C SER A 107 -30.01 -21.46 -1.16
N ASP A 108 -30.68 -22.05 -2.14
CA ASP A 108 -32.11 -22.45 -2.08
C ASP A 108 -32.41 -23.36 -0.86
N ASN A 109 -31.39 -23.72 -0.07
CA ASN A 109 -31.46 -24.36 1.25
C ASN A 109 -31.78 -23.38 2.39
N ALA A 110 -32.60 -22.35 2.13
CA ALA A 110 -33.21 -21.54 3.19
C ALA A 110 -34.01 -22.39 4.21
N GLY A 111 -34.30 -23.65 3.89
CA GLY A 111 -34.98 -24.62 4.77
C GLY A 111 -34.10 -25.63 5.51
N THR A 112 -32.81 -25.79 5.18
CA THR A 112 -31.93 -26.80 5.86
C THR A 112 -30.64 -26.21 6.43
N CYS A 113 -30.28 -24.99 6.07
CA CYS A 113 -29.08 -24.30 6.57
C CYS A 113 -29.43 -22.94 7.19
N SER A 114 -30.50 -22.86 7.99
CA SER A 114 -30.77 -21.72 8.89
C SER A 114 -29.81 -21.70 10.09
N GLU A 115 -28.58 -22.17 9.93
CA GLU A 115 -27.64 -22.34 11.02
C GLU A 115 -26.70 -21.11 11.09
N PRO A 116 -26.69 -20.37 12.21
CA PRO A 116 -25.80 -19.23 12.47
C PRO A 116 -24.28 -19.40 12.17
N PRO A 117 -23.68 -20.61 12.26
CA PRO A 117 -22.23 -20.79 12.08
C PRO A 117 -21.70 -20.42 10.69
N GLY A 118 -22.45 -20.68 9.61
CA GLY A 118 -21.97 -20.47 8.23
C GLY A 118 -21.84 -18.99 7.85
N LYS A 119 -22.81 -18.18 8.26
CA LYS A 119 -22.81 -16.73 8.03
C LYS A 119 -21.72 -16.03 8.84
N GLY A 120 -21.55 -16.45 10.10
CA GLY A 120 -20.47 -15.97 10.96
C GLY A 120 -19.08 -16.33 10.43
N ALA A 121 -18.93 -17.50 9.82
CA ALA A 121 -17.68 -17.90 9.18
C ALA A 121 -17.32 -16.99 8.00
N ALA A 122 -18.28 -16.67 7.11
CA ALA A 122 -18.04 -15.74 6.00
C ALA A 122 -17.55 -14.36 6.49
N VAL A 123 -18.20 -13.81 7.52
CA VAL A 123 -17.76 -12.56 8.16
C VAL A 123 -16.36 -12.71 8.75
N ALA A 124 -16.08 -13.77 9.50
CA ALA A 124 -14.74 -13.99 10.09
C ALA A 124 -13.63 -14.06 9.01
N PHE A 125 -13.89 -14.68 7.86
CA PHE A 125 -12.92 -14.74 6.77
C PHE A 125 -12.68 -13.39 6.09
N ILE A 126 -13.67 -12.49 6.05
CA ILE A 126 -13.47 -11.10 5.60
C ILE A 126 -12.52 -10.37 6.55
N PHE A 127 -12.68 -10.56 7.87
CA PHE A 127 -11.75 -9.98 8.85
C PHE A 127 -10.34 -10.57 8.72
N ILE A 128 -10.21 -11.89 8.48
CA ILE A 128 -8.91 -12.53 8.21
C ILE A 128 -8.28 -12.00 6.93
N PHE A 129 -9.07 -11.78 5.87
CA PHE A 129 -8.60 -11.16 4.64
C PHE A 129 -8.07 -9.74 4.90
N ILE A 130 -8.82 -8.92 5.64
CA ILE A 130 -8.41 -7.55 5.99
C ILE A 130 -7.10 -7.58 6.78
N ALA A 131 -7.00 -8.44 7.80
CA ALA A 131 -5.78 -8.61 8.58
C ALA A 131 -4.58 -9.00 7.69
N GLY A 132 -4.77 -9.93 6.73
CA GLY A 132 -3.76 -10.32 5.76
C GLY A 132 -3.38 -9.20 4.78
N TYR A 133 -4.35 -8.37 4.37
CA TYR A 133 -4.12 -7.23 3.49
C TYR A 133 -3.27 -6.16 4.17
N LEU A 134 -3.48 -5.87 5.46
CA LEU A 134 -2.74 -4.82 6.18
C LEU A 134 -1.23 -5.03 6.17
N PHE A 135 -0.75 -6.28 6.22
CA PHE A 135 0.68 -6.57 6.04
C PHE A 135 1.20 -6.10 4.67
N THR A 136 0.41 -6.30 3.61
CA THR A 136 0.77 -5.88 2.24
C THR A 136 0.72 -4.35 2.11
N GLU A 137 -0.25 -3.72 2.76
CA GLU A 137 -0.40 -2.27 2.79
C GLU A 137 0.78 -1.58 3.48
N VAL A 138 1.12 -2.00 4.70
CA VAL A 138 2.24 -1.45 5.47
C VAL A 138 3.55 -1.61 4.68
N ALA A 139 3.81 -2.80 4.13
CA ALA A 139 5.00 -3.05 3.31
C ALA A 139 5.05 -2.15 2.07
N THR A 140 3.91 -1.93 1.40
CA THR A 140 3.80 -1.05 0.23
C THR A 140 4.16 0.40 0.55
N TYR A 141 3.59 0.95 1.63
CA TYR A 141 3.86 2.33 2.02
C TYR A 141 5.30 2.55 2.48
N VAL A 142 5.90 1.58 3.16
CA VAL A 142 7.33 1.61 3.51
C VAL A 142 8.19 1.62 2.25
N PHE A 143 7.92 0.70 1.30
CA PHE A 143 8.65 0.61 0.05
C PHE A 143 8.60 1.91 -0.78
N ILE A 144 7.44 2.57 -0.84
CA ILE A 144 7.29 3.87 -1.52
C ILE A 144 8.21 4.95 -0.89
N GLY A 145 8.42 4.90 0.42
CA GLY A 145 9.31 5.82 1.14
C GLY A 145 10.80 5.57 0.88
N GLU A 146 11.18 4.30 0.73
CA GLU A 146 12.58 3.85 0.58
C GLU A 146 13.10 3.96 -0.85
N ILE A 147 12.24 3.72 -1.85
CA ILE A 147 12.68 3.61 -3.25
C ILE A 147 13.12 4.95 -3.86
N PHE A 148 12.76 6.10 -3.29
CA PHE A 148 13.13 7.41 -3.85
C PHE A 148 14.19 8.13 -3.01
N PRO A 149 15.20 8.76 -3.66
CA PRO A 149 16.17 9.60 -2.96
C PRO A 149 15.46 10.84 -2.38
N THR A 150 16.04 11.42 -1.32
CA THR A 150 15.40 12.47 -0.51
C THR A 150 14.88 13.64 -1.36
N HIS A 151 15.60 14.05 -2.40
CA HIS A 151 15.23 15.17 -3.26
C HIS A 151 14.08 14.87 -4.26
N LEU A 152 13.77 13.58 -4.51
CA LEU A 152 12.66 13.14 -5.37
C LEU A 152 11.52 12.47 -4.61
N ARG A 153 11.70 12.15 -3.32
CA ARG A 153 10.73 11.40 -2.51
C ARG A 153 9.32 11.96 -2.55
N ALA A 154 9.16 13.28 -2.37
CA ALA A 154 7.85 13.91 -2.41
C ALA A 154 7.12 13.69 -3.76
N LYS A 155 7.85 13.69 -4.87
CA LYS A 155 7.30 13.43 -6.21
C LYS A 155 6.95 11.97 -6.41
N GLY A 156 7.83 11.08 -5.95
CA GLY A 156 7.60 9.64 -5.97
C GLY A 156 6.35 9.23 -5.21
N VAL A 157 6.17 9.76 -3.99
CA VAL A 157 4.95 9.59 -3.19
C VAL A 157 3.72 10.12 -3.91
N THR A 158 3.83 11.29 -4.56
CA THR A 158 2.71 11.85 -5.35
C THR A 158 2.29 10.91 -6.48
N VAL A 159 3.25 10.29 -7.19
CA VAL A 159 2.95 9.32 -8.26
C VAL A 159 2.30 8.06 -7.68
N ALA A 160 2.77 7.58 -6.52
CA ALA A 160 2.16 6.45 -5.83
C ALA A 160 0.70 6.73 -5.48
N LEU A 161 0.41 7.88 -4.85
CA LEU A 161 -0.95 8.29 -4.49
C LEU A 161 -1.84 8.49 -5.71
N ALA A 162 -1.32 9.10 -6.78
CA ALA A 162 -2.05 9.24 -8.05
C ALA A 162 -2.39 7.86 -8.65
N THR A 163 -1.47 6.90 -8.55
CA THR A 163 -1.70 5.52 -8.99
C THR A 163 -2.76 4.82 -8.15
N ILE A 164 -2.73 4.99 -6.82
CA ILE A 164 -3.75 4.45 -5.91
C ILE A 164 -5.13 5.03 -6.25
N ALA A 165 -5.21 6.35 -6.46
CA ALA A 165 -6.45 7.03 -6.83
C ALA A 165 -6.98 6.57 -8.20
N ALA A 166 -6.12 6.47 -9.22
CA ALA A 166 -6.49 5.95 -10.53
C ALA A 166 -6.99 4.50 -10.43
N ASN A 167 -6.35 3.69 -9.59
CA ASN A 167 -6.78 2.31 -9.35
C ASN A 167 -8.13 2.25 -8.62
N ALA A 168 -8.41 3.17 -7.70
CA ALA A 168 -9.69 3.23 -7.02
C ALA A 168 -10.87 3.51 -7.98
N VAL A 169 -10.65 4.26 -9.06
CA VAL A 169 -11.69 4.54 -10.07
C VAL A 169 -12.15 3.26 -10.77
N TRP A 170 -11.22 2.45 -11.29
CA TRP A 170 -11.62 1.22 -11.99
C TRP A 170 -12.24 0.19 -11.05
N VAL A 171 -11.81 0.13 -9.78
CA VAL A 171 -12.45 -0.74 -8.79
C VAL A 171 -13.88 -0.26 -8.55
N THR A 172 -14.08 1.02 -8.27
CA THR A 172 -15.41 1.55 -7.91
C THR A 172 -16.42 1.43 -9.05
N GLU A 173 -15.99 1.63 -10.30
CA GLU A 173 -16.86 1.47 -11.47
C GLU A 173 -16.98 0.01 -11.94
N GLY A 174 -15.90 -0.76 -11.80
CA GLY A 174 -15.80 -2.13 -12.29
C GLY A 174 -16.46 -3.15 -11.37
N THR A 175 -16.37 -2.99 -10.05
CA THR A 175 -16.94 -3.95 -9.09
C THR A 175 -18.46 -4.09 -9.21
N PRO A 176 -19.27 -3.01 -9.29
CA PRO A 176 -20.72 -3.15 -9.43
C PRO A 176 -21.10 -3.91 -10.70
N THR A 177 -20.46 -3.57 -11.82
CA THR A 177 -20.70 -4.21 -13.12
C THR A 177 -20.30 -5.68 -13.09
N GLY A 178 -19.16 -5.99 -12.48
CA GLY A 178 -18.66 -7.36 -12.28
C GLY A 178 -19.60 -8.19 -11.39
N ASN A 179 -20.00 -7.65 -10.24
CA ASN A 179 -20.92 -8.32 -9.33
C ASN A 179 -22.31 -8.53 -9.94
N ALA A 180 -22.80 -7.61 -10.78
CA ALA A 180 -24.09 -7.78 -11.47
C ALA A 180 -24.08 -8.92 -12.50
N GLN A 181 -22.92 -9.26 -13.07
CA GLN A 181 -22.80 -10.32 -14.09
C GLN A 181 -22.32 -11.66 -13.53
N LEU A 182 -21.42 -11.61 -12.54
CA LEU A 182 -20.67 -12.77 -12.04
C LEU A 182 -20.98 -13.09 -10.57
N GLU A 183 -21.66 -12.19 -9.85
CA GLU A 183 -21.97 -12.33 -8.43
C GLU A 183 -20.74 -12.73 -7.60
N TRP A 184 -20.84 -13.79 -6.79
CA TRP A 184 -19.75 -14.36 -5.98
C TRP A 184 -18.52 -14.77 -6.80
N LYS A 185 -18.66 -15.05 -8.10
CA LYS A 185 -17.53 -15.45 -8.95
C LYS A 185 -16.55 -14.29 -9.18
N PHE A 186 -16.99 -13.04 -9.00
CA PHE A 186 -16.13 -11.88 -9.17
C PHE A 186 -14.99 -11.83 -8.14
N ASN A 187 -15.19 -12.40 -6.94
CA ASN A 187 -14.13 -12.51 -5.93
C ASN A 187 -12.95 -13.39 -6.43
N PHE A 188 -13.18 -14.37 -7.29
CA PHE A 188 -12.10 -15.15 -7.92
C PHE A 188 -11.28 -14.32 -8.91
N VAL A 189 -11.88 -13.31 -9.54
CA VAL A 189 -11.16 -12.38 -10.42
C VAL A 189 -10.17 -11.57 -9.58
N TYR A 190 -10.58 -11.06 -8.41
CA TYR A 190 -9.66 -10.40 -7.47
C TYR A 190 -8.56 -11.32 -6.96
N ALA A 191 -8.90 -12.58 -6.61
CA ALA A 191 -7.89 -13.56 -6.20
C ALA A 191 -6.88 -13.86 -7.32
N GLY A 192 -7.34 -13.97 -8.58
CA GLY A 192 -6.46 -14.16 -9.73
C GLY A 192 -5.57 -12.95 -10.01
N LEU A 193 -6.13 -11.74 -9.94
CA LEU A 193 -5.38 -10.49 -10.09
C LEU A 193 -4.34 -10.33 -8.98
N SER A 194 -4.69 -10.62 -7.73
CA SER A 194 -3.76 -10.49 -6.60
C SER A 194 -2.58 -11.46 -6.72
N ILE A 195 -2.82 -12.72 -7.11
CA ILE A 195 -1.76 -13.70 -7.37
C ILE A 195 -0.88 -13.26 -8.55
N GLY A 196 -1.50 -12.81 -9.66
CA GLY A 196 -0.77 -12.35 -10.85
C GLY A 196 0.11 -11.13 -10.56
N CYS A 197 -0.43 -10.13 -9.88
CA CYS A 197 0.31 -8.95 -9.46
C CYS A 197 1.41 -9.29 -8.43
N CYS A 198 1.15 -10.21 -7.50
CA CYS A 198 2.16 -10.71 -6.57
C CYS A 198 3.33 -11.40 -7.30
N ALA A 199 3.04 -12.24 -8.31
CA ALA A 199 4.07 -12.88 -9.12
C ALA A 199 4.92 -11.86 -9.90
N LEU A 200 4.27 -10.81 -10.44
CA LEU A 200 5.00 -9.70 -11.08
C LEU A 200 5.88 -8.96 -10.07
N CYS A 201 5.37 -8.65 -8.88
CA CYS A 201 6.16 -8.04 -7.81
C CYS A 201 7.38 -8.91 -7.45
N PHE A 202 7.19 -10.21 -7.28
CA PHE A 202 8.27 -11.16 -6.96
C PHE A 202 9.40 -11.17 -8.01
N TRP A 203 9.08 -11.05 -9.31
CA TRP A 203 10.09 -11.03 -10.37
C TRP A 203 10.72 -9.66 -10.64
N PHE A 204 9.97 -8.57 -10.51
CA PHE A 204 10.41 -7.24 -10.93
C PHE A 204 10.93 -6.36 -9.79
N ILE A 205 10.61 -6.70 -8.53
CA ILE A 205 11.06 -5.95 -7.37
C ILE A 205 12.29 -6.66 -6.79
N PRO A 206 13.49 -6.06 -6.89
CA PRO A 206 14.64 -6.57 -6.17
C PRO A 206 14.40 -6.40 -4.67
N GLU A 207 14.84 -7.36 -3.88
CA GLU A 207 14.82 -7.28 -2.42
C GLU A 207 15.59 -6.03 -1.97
N THR A 208 14.89 -5.03 -1.40
CA THR A 208 15.49 -3.79 -0.88
C THR A 208 15.78 -3.85 0.61
N LYS A 209 15.50 -4.99 1.26
CA LYS A 209 15.62 -5.14 2.72
C LYS A 209 17.06 -4.96 3.19
N MET A 210 17.23 -4.08 4.19
CA MET A 210 18.50 -3.76 4.85
C MET A 210 19.58 -3.13 3.97
N ILE A 211 19.21 -2.51 2.86
CA ILE A 211 20.14 -1.72 2.04
C ILE A 211 20.00 -0.25 2.45
N PRO A 212 21.08 0.42 2.91
CA PRO A 212 21.00 1.83 3.25
C PRO A 212 20.55 2.64 2.03
N LEU A 213 19.68 3.64 2.25
CA LEU A 213 19.04 4.42 1.17
C LEU A 213 20.02 5.00 0.14
N GLU A 214 21.26 5.25 0.57
CA GLU A 214 22.35 5.79 -0.24
C GLU A 214 22.94 4.75 -1.20
N GLU A 215 22.95 3.47 -0.82
CA GLU A 215 23.41 2.35 -1.67
C GLU A 215 22.31 1.86 -2.63
N ILE A 216 21.04 2.18 -2.36
CA ILE A 216 19.95 1.88 -3.30
C ILE A 216 20.20 2.56 -4.66
N ALA A 217 20.84 3.74 -4.68
CA ALA A 217 21.25 4.41 -5.92
C ALA A 217 22.22 3.57 -6.79
N ALA A 218 23.08 2.77 -6.16
CA ALA A 218 23.99 1.87 -6.87
C ALA A 218 23.23 0.75 -7.61
N ILE A 219 22.14 0.24 -7.03
CA ILE A 219 21.30 -0.82 -7.62
C ILE A 219 20.58 -0.33 -8.89
N PHE A 220 20.27 0.97 -8.95
CA PHE A 220 19.63 1.59 -10.11
C PHE A 220 20.63 2.16 -11.13
N GLY A 221 21.94 2.03 -10.88
CA GLY A 221 23.01 2.46 -11.79
C GLY A 221 23.27 3.97 -11.77
N GLU A 222 23.02 4.64 -10.64
CA GLU A 222 23.13 6.10 -10.49
C GLU A 222 24.46 6.50 -9.82
N GLU A 223 25.60 6.13 -10.42
CA GLU A 223 26.96 6.42 -9.92
C GLU A 223 27.22 7.91 -9.64
N ASN A 224 26.60 8.79 -10.43
CA ASN A 224 26.76 10.25 -10.28
C ASN A 224 26.07 10.82 -9.04
N GLU A 225 25.03 10.17 -8.49
CA GLU A 225 24.39 10.64 -7.25
C GLU A 225 25.19 10.23 -6.01
N ILE A 226 25.81 9.06 -6.05
CA ILE A 226 26.72 8.57 -5.00
C ILE A 226 27.89 9.54 -4.83
N ALA A 227 28.50 9.98 -5.93
CA ALA A 227 29.61 10.93 -5.91
C ALA A 227 29.23 12.31 -5.34
N VAL A 228 27.98 12.77 -5.53
CA VAL A 228 27.50 14.05 -4.99
C VAL A 228 27.20 13.91 -3.49
N HIS A 229 26.60 12.81 -3.06
CA HIS A 229 26.35 12.55 -1.64
C HIS A 229 27.65 12.35 -0.84
N GLU A 230 28.65 11.64 -1.39
CA GLU A 230 29.97 11.55 -0.77
C GLU A 230 30.66 12.92 -0.66
N ALA A 231 30.51 13.77 -1.67
CA ALA A 231 31.07 15.12 -1.64
C ALA A 231 30.39 15.99 -0.56
N ASP A 232 29.07 15.93 -0.42
CA ASP A 232 28.33 16.63 0.64
C ASP A 232 28.72 16.11 2.04
N HIS A 233 28.89 14.79 2.22
CA HIS A 233 29.34 14.21 3.49
C HIS A 233 30.77 14.62 3.85
N ARG A 234 31.69 14.65 2.88
CA ARG A 234 33.07 15.11 3.09
C ARG A 234 33.09 16.59 3.45
N LEU A 235 32.31 17.42 2.76
CA LEU A 235 32.17 18.84 3.08
C LEU A 235 31.56 19.06 4.47
N ALA A 236 30.56 18.28 4.87
CA ALA A 236 29.96 18.36 6.20
C ALA A 236 30.94 17.92 7.32
N ALA A 237 31.81 16.95 7.05
CA ALA A 237 32.84 16.51 7.98
C ALA A 237 34.02 17.50 8.09
N GLU A 238 34.23 18.34 7.07
CA GLU A 238 35.35 19.27 6.99
C GLU A 238 35.00 20.68 7.51
N VAL A 239 33.74 20.97 7.83
CA VAL A 239 33.35 22.18 8.58
C VAL A 239 33.65 21.97 10.08
N PRO A 240 34.65 22.65 10.67
CA PRO A 240 34.89 22.58 12.09
C PRO A 240 33.74 23.26 12.84
N ASP A 241 33.37 22.74 14.00
CA ASP A 241 32.40 23.30 14.94
C ASP A 241 32.81 24.73 15.39
N GLU A 242 32.55 25.74 14.55
CA GLU A 242 32.82 27.15 14.86
C GLU A 242 31.67 27.79 15.66
N ASN A 243 31.02 27.02 16.54
CA ASN A 243 29.95 27.56 17.39
C ASN A 243 29.95 27.03 18.85
N SER A 244 31.11 26.60 19.36
CA SER A 244 31.25 26.28 20.79
C SER A 244 31.40 27.51 21.71
N ASN A 245 31.24 28.74 21.21
CA ASN A 245 31.35 29.93 22.08
C ASN A 245 30.56 31.16 21.60
N SER A 246 29.23 31.12 21.60
CA SER A 246 28.44 32.29 22.00
C SER A 246 27.04 31.91 22.47
N SER A 247 26.75 32.30 23.70
CA SER A 247 25.46 32.15 24.37
C SER A 247 24.37 33.01 23.72
N ILE A 248 23.62 32.47 22.76
CA ILE A 248 22.33 33.06 22.36
C ILE A 248 21.31 31.93 22.16
N ARG A 249 20.37 31.82 23.11
CA ARG A 249 19.19 30.96 23.01
C ARG A 249 18.34 31.41 21.81
N PRO A 250 17.86 30.52 20.92
CA PRO A 250 16.84 30.92 19.96
C PRO A 250 15.51 30.97 20.71
N THR A 251 15.08 32.19 21.06
CA THR A 251 13.73 32.46 21.52
C THR A 251 12.79 32.25 20.34
N VAL A 252 11.91 31.27 20.46
CA VAL A 252 10.72 31.09 19.62
C VAL A 252 9.92 32.39 19.60
N ALA A 253 9.83 33.03 18.43
CA ALA A 253 8.93 34.15 18.18
C ALA A 253 8.08 33.84 16.95
N TRP A 254 6.86 33.38 17.19
CA TRP A 254 5.78 33.40 16.22
C TRP A 254 5.43 34.86 15.95
N THR A 255 5.65 35.36 14.74
CA THR A 255 5.14 36.66 14.32
C THR A 255 4.28 36.46 13.08
N ILE A 256 2.98 36.53 13.34
CA ILE A 256 1.90 36.67 12.37
C ILE A 256 2.03 38.10 11.82
N ALA A 257 2.01 38.26 10.49
CA ALA A 257 2.02 39.55 9.81
C ALA A 257 0.77 39.67 8.92
N PRO A 258 0.31 40.90 8.67
CA PRO A 258 -1.10 41.32 8.73
C PRO A 258 -1.97 40.93 7.54
#